data_AF-A0A561CBK4-F1
#
_entry.id   AF-A0A561CBK4-F1
#
_cell.length_a   1.000
_cell.length_b   1.000
_cell.length_c   1.000
_cell.angle_alpha   90.00
_cell.angle_beta   90.00
_cell.angle_gamma   90.00
#
_symmetry.space_group_name_H-M   'P 1'
#
loop_
_entity.id
_entity.type
_entity.pdbx_description
1 polymer ?
#
loop_
_entity_poly.entity_id
_entity_poly.type
_entity_poly.pdbx_seq_one_letter_code
_entity_poly.pdbx_strand_id
1 'polypeptide(L)'
;MSIESSNDSSRKTRVAQALGVYRSIAACHERLARGDDVHALTAALMLPCYQAGFRRLARELGPAEQDELSAALRRMERADAPSLPRHGAPSAVHRAQTA
;
A
#
# COMPACT_ATOMS: atom_id res chain seq x y z
N MET A 1 37.68 -10.57 5.11
CA MET A 1 36.41 -10.30 5.82
C MET A 1 35.35 -10.00 4.77
N SER A 2 34.45 -10.95 4.48
CA SER A 2 33.36 -10.76 3.51
C SER A 2 32.09 -11.39 4.07
N ILE A 3 31.43 -10.71 5.01
CA ILE A 3 30.15 -11.15 5.60
C ILE A 3 28.98 -10.24 5.14
N GLU A 4 29.25 -9.22 4.32
CA GLU A 4 28.25 -8.19 4.02
C GLU A 4 27.30 -8.56 2.86
N SER A 5 27.71 -9.44 1.94
CA SER A 5 26.93 -9.71 0.72
C SER A 5 25.77 -10.70 0.90
N SER A 6 25.82 -11.60 1.88
CA SER A 6 24.73 -12.56 2.13
C SER A 6 23.61 -11.99 2.99
N ASN A 7 23.91 -10.98 3.81
CA ASN A 7 22.93 -10.36 4.69
C ASN A 7 22.03 -9.38 3.92
N ASP A 8 22.60 -8.64 2.96
CA ASP A 8 21.85 -7.71 2.10
C ASP A 8 20.87 -8.42 1.15
N SER A 9 21.25 -9.58 0.61
CA SER A 9 20.38 -10.38 -0.26
C SER A 9 19.22 -11.04 0.52
N SER A 10 19.50 -11.62 1.69
CA SER A 10 18.49 -12.14 2.61
C SER A 10 17.52 -11.05 3.06
N ARG A 11 18.06 -9.85 3.31
CA ARG A 11 17.31 -8.65 3.68
C ARG A 11 16.34 -8.19 2.59
N LYS A 12 16.85 -7.97 1.38
CA LYS A 12 16.03 -7.60 0.21
C LYS A 12 14.95 -8.64 -0.05
N THR A 13 15.25 -9.91 0.16
CA THR A 13 14.30 -11.02 -0.01
C THR A 13 13.14 -10.92 0.99
N ARG A 14 13.41 -10.65 2.27
CA ARG A 14 12.37 -10.54 3.31
C ARG A 14 11.49 -9.31 3.13
N VAL A 15 12.06 -8.16 2.78
CA VAL A 15 11.29 -6.93 2.48
C VAL A 15 10.40 -7.14 1.24
N ALA A 16 10.95 -7.73 0.17
CA ALA A 16 10.17 -8.04 -1.03
C ALA A 16 9.02 -9.02 -0.73
N GLN A 17 9.25 -10.02 0.12
CA GLN A 17 8.22 -10.95 0.55
C GLN A 17 7.10 -10.25 1.34
N ALA A 18 7.45 -9.38 2.30
CA ALA A 18 6.47 -8.62 3.06
C ALA A 18 5.62 -7.71 2.15
N LEU A 19 6.24 -7.05 1.17
CA LEU A 19 5.54 -6.26 0.17
C LEU A 19 4.60 -7.11 -0.70
N GLY A 20 5.03 -8.31 -1.08
CA GLY A 20 4.19 -9.27 -1.80
C GLY A 20 2.91 -9.62 -1.02
N VAL A 21 3.05 -9.92 0.27
CA VAL A 21 1.89 -10.22 1.13
C VAL A 21 0.99 -8.99 1.30
N TYR A 22 1.57 -7.80 1.48
CA TYR A 22 0.79 -6.56 1.58
C TYR A 22 -0.06 -6.31 0.33
N ARG A 23 0.48 -6.54 -0.87
CA ARG A 23 -0.29 -6.43 -2.12
C ARG A 23 -1.48 -7.40 -2.15
N SER A 24 -1.30 -8.63 -1.66
CA SER A 24 -2.41 -9.58 -1.54
C SER A 24 -3.49 -9.11 -0.56
N ILE A 25 -3.10 -8.45 0.55
CA ILE A 25 -4.03 -7.82 1.50
C ILE A 25 -4.82 -6.69 0.82
N ALA A 26 -4.13 -5.79 0.11
CA ALA A 26 -4.76 -4.69 -0.62
C ALA A 26 -5.77 -5.21 -1.66
N ALA A 27 -5.38 -6.20 -2.46
CA ALA A 27 -6.27 -6.84 -3.43
C ALA A 27 -7.50 -7.50 -2.77
N CYS A 28 -7.35 -8.09 -1.57
CA CYS A 28 -8.50 -8.60 -0.83
C CYS A 28 -9.45 -7.46 -0.43
N HIS A 29 -8.92 -6.36 0.10
CA HIS A 29 -9.73 -5.20 0.47
C HIS A 29 -10.44 -4.57 -0.73
N GLU A 30 -9.79 -4.47 -1.89
CA GLU A 30 -10.43 -3.97 -3.12
C GLU A 30 -11.62 -4.85 -3.55
N ARG A 31 -11.46 -6.17 -3.53
CA ARG A 31 -12.54 -7.11 -3.86
C ARG A 31 -13.71 -7.00 -2.88
N LEU A 32 -13.41 -6.85 -1.59
CA LEU A 32 -14.42 -6.66 -0.55
C LEU A 32 -15.14 -5.31 -0.68
N ALA A 33 -14.44 -4.25 -1.08
CA ALA A 33 -15.02 -2.93 -1.27
C ALA A 33 -15.96 -2.86 -2.49
N ARG A 34 -15.71 -3.65 -3.55
CA ARG A 34 -16.58 -3.72 -4.74
C ARG A 34 -17.91 -4.41 -4.45
N GLY A 35 -17.94 -5.38 -3.53
CA GLY A 35 -19.18 -5.99 -3.01
C GLY A 35 -19.92 -6.95 -3.96
N ASP A 36 -19.57 -6.97 -5.26
CA ASP A 36 -20.16 -7.83 -6.31
C ASP A 36 -19.14 -8.79 -6.95
N ASP A 37 -17.91 -8.83 -6.43
CA ASP A 37 -16.85 -9.70 -6.94
C ASP A 37 -17.11 -11.17 -6.56
N VAL A 38 -17.07 -12.08 -7.53
CA VAL A 38 -17.25 -13.53 -7.29
C VAL A 38 -16.20 -14.13 -6.34
N HIS A 39 -15.08 -13.44 -6.14
CA HIS A 39 -14.04 -13.83 -5.19
C HIS A 39 -14.12 -13.06 -3.87
N ALA A 40 -15.16 -12.27 -3.60
CA ALA A 40 -15.32 -11.54 -2.34
C ALA A 40 -15.34 -12.47 -1.13
N LEU A 41 -16.05 -13.60 -1.20
CA LEU A 41 -16.05 -14.60 -0.13
C LEU A 41 -14.64 -15.20 0.08
N THR A 42 -13.95 -15.57 -1.00
CA THR A 42 -12.57 -16.07 -0.92
C THR A 42 -11.63 -15.02 -0.31
N ALA A 43 -11.76 -13.75 -0.72
CA ALA A 43 -10.98 -12.63 -0.20
C ALA A 43 -11.23 -12.44 1.30
N ALA A 44 -12.49 -12.49 1.75
CA ALA A 44 -12.84 -12.40 3.18
C ALA A 44 -12.18 -13.50 4.00
N LEU A 45 -12.19 -14.74 3.49
CA LEU A 45 -11.60 -15.90 4.17
C LEU A 45 -10.07 -15.87 4.18
N MET A 46 -9.45 -15.36 3.12
CA MET A 46 -7.98 -15.31 3.00
C MET A 46 -7.35 -14.10 3.69
N LEU A 47 -8.08 -12.99 3.83
CA LEU A 47 -7.59 -11.77 4.46
C LEU A 47 -6.92 -12.00 5.84
N PRO A 48 -7.53 -12.71 6.81
CA PRO A 48 -6.87 -12.95 8.10
C PRO A 48 -5.56 -13.76 7.96
N CYS A 49 -5.48 -14.69 7.01
CA CYS A 49 -4.27 -15.48 6.74
C CYS A 49 -3.12 -14.59 6.23
N TYR A 50 -3.41 -13.71 5.28
CA TYR A 50 -2.40 -12.77 4.78
C TYR A 50 -1.99 -11.74 5.85
N GLN A 51 -2.93 -11.23 6.65
CA GLN A 51 -2.61 -10.35 7.78
C GLN A 51 -1.73 -11.03 8.83
N ALA A 52 -1.99 -12.30 9.15
CA ALA A 52 -1.13 -13.09 10.04
C ALA A 52 0.27 -13.29 9.44
N GLY A 53 0.35 -13.66 8.16
CA GLY A 53 1.62 -13.82 7.44
C GLY A 53 2.44 -12.54 7.39
N PHE A 54 1.81 -11.40 7.10
CA PHE A 54 2.46 -10.10 7.08
C PHE A 54 3.01 -9.71 8.46
N ARG A 55 2.20 -9.88 9.53
CA ARG A 55 2.64 -9.60 10.90
C ARG A 55 3.81 -10.48 11.32
N ARG A 56 3.83 -11.74 10.90
CA ARG A 56 4.96 -12.65 11.15
C ARG A 56 6.22 -12.13 10.46
N LEU A 57 6.15 -11.83 9.16
CA LEU A 57 7.29 -11.31 8.41
C LEU A 57 7.80 -9.99 8.99
N ALA A 58 6.92 -9.05 9.31
CA ALA A 58 7.28 -7.75 9.88
C ALA A 58 8.02 -7.87 11.22
N ARG A 59 7.71 -8.89 12.04
CA ARG A 59 8.43 -9.16 13.30
C ARG A 59 9.83 -9.75 13.10
N GLU A 60 10.06 -10.42 11.98
CA GLU A 60 11.35 -11.02 11.62
C GLU A 60 12.30 -10.00 10.95
N LEU A 61 11.81 -8.80 10.64
CA LEU A 61 12.59 -7.70 10.07
C LEU A 61 13.36 -6.92 11.15
N GLY A 62 14.63 -6.63 10.88
CA GLY A 62 15.44 -5.68 11.64
C GLY A 62 15.05 -4.22 11.39
N PRO A 63 15.61 -3.25 12.14
CA PRO A 63 15.22 -1.84 12.06
C PRO A 63 15.32 -1.25 10.65
N ALA A 64 16.46 -1.45 9.96
CA ALA A 64 16.66 -0.94 8.60
C ALA A 64 15.67 -1.55 7.58
N GLU A 65 15.29 -2.81 7.77
CA GLU A 65 14.28 -3.48 6.94
C GLU A 65 12.87 -2.93 7.18
N GLN A 66 12.53 -2.64 8.43
CA GLN A 66 11.26 -2.03 8.79
C GLN A 66 11.13 -0.61 8.23
N ASP A 67 12.21 0.18 8.26
CA ASP A 67 12.26 1.51 7.65
C ASP A 67 12.08 1.43 6.13
N GLU A 68 12.77 0.50 5.46
CA GLU A 68 12.64 0.28 4.02
C GLU A 68 11.21 -0.15 3.64
N LEU A 69 10.64 -1.11 4.38
CA LEU A 69 9.27 -1.55 4.19
C LEU A 69 8.28 -0.39 4.39
N SER A 70 8.44 0.38 5.47
CA SER A 70 7.58 1.54 5.77
C SER A 70 7.66 2.61 4.67
N ALA A 71 8.86 2.89 4.16
CA ALA A 71 9.04 3.82 3.05
C ALA A 71 8.37 3.31 1.77
N ALA A 72 8.47 2.01 1.47
CA ALA A 72 7.83 1.40 0.32
C ALA A 72 6.29 1.43 0.42
N LEU A 73 5.72 1.09 1.57
CA LEU A 73 4.27 1.14 1.80
C LEU A 73 3.71 2.56 1.63
N ARG A 74 4.37 3.58 2.18
CA ARG A 74 3.98 4.99 1.99
C ARG A 74 4.01 5.43 0.52
N ARG A 75 4.91 4.88 -0.30
CA ARG A 75 4.94 5.17 -1.74
C ARG A 75 3.76 4.52 -2.45
N MET A 76 3.38 3.30 -2.07
CA MET A 76 2.22 2.60 -2.62
C MET A 76 0.92 3.35 -2.31
N GLU A 77 0.71 3.74 -1.05
CA GLU A 77 -0.48 4.52 -0.64
C GLU A 77 -0.61 5.83 -1.41
N ARG A 78 0.52 6.50 -1.71
CA ARG A 78 0.51 7.72 -2.54
C ARG A 78 0.23 7.45 -4.01
N ALA A 79 0.62 6.28 -4.53
CA ALA A 79 0.33 5.89 -5.90
C ALA A 79 -1.14 5.52 -6.08
N ASP A 80 -1.75 4.91 -5.06
CA ASP A 80 -3.18 4.55 -5.04
C ASP A 80 -4.10 5.72 -4.67
N ALA A 81 -3.55 6.83 -4.14
CA ALA A 81 -4.34 8.02 -3.86
C ALA A 81 -4.90 8.59 -5.18
N PRO A 82 -6.22 8.81 -5.30
CA PRO A 82 -6.78 9.44 -6.47
C PRO A 82 -6.13 10.82 -6.61
N SER A 83 -5.57 11.07 -7.80
CA SER A 83 -5.01 12.38 -8.13
C SER A 83 -6.15 13.39 -8.04
N LEU A 84 -6.25 14.12 -6.92
CA LEU A 84 -7.20 15.21 -6.77
C LEU A 84 -7.00 16.16 -7.97
N PRO A 85 -8.03 16.44 -8.77
CA PRO A 85 -7.90 17.39 -9.86
C PRO A 85 -7.56 18.75 -9.25
N ARG A 86 -6.31 19.18 -9.42
CA ARG A 86 -5.94 20.59 -9.26
C ARG A 86 -6.47 21.30 -10.49
N HIS A 87 -7.52 22.11 -10.32
CA HIS A 87 -8.00 23.24 -11.15
C HIS A 87 -9.54 23.22 -11.21
N GLY A 88 -10.27 24.24 -10.75
CA GLY A 88 -9.84 25.51 -10.19
C GLY A 88 -11.02 26.32 -9.62
N ALA A 89 -10.67 27.25 -8.75
CA ALA A 89 -11.42 28.47 -8.45
C ALA A 89 -10.42 29.44 -7.79
N PRO A 90 -10.59 30.78 -7.86
CA PRO A 90 -11.76 31.52 -8.34
C PRO A 90 -11.39 32.55 -9.43
N SER A 91 -12.26 32.78 -10.41
CA SER A 91 -12.21 34.04 -11.18
C SER A 91 -13.41 34.89 -10.78
N ALA A 92 -13.16 35.79 -9.83
CA ALA A 92 -14.02 36.93 -9.61
C ALA A 92 -13.91 37.86 -10.82
N VAL A 93 -15.06 38.30 -11.35
CA VAL A 93 -15.37 39.39 -12.32
C VAL A 93 -16.67 38.92 -12.99
N HIS A 94 -17.84 39.54 -12.86
CA HIS A 94 -18.12 40.97 -12.81
C HIS A 94 -19.41 41.28 -12.05
N ARG A 95 -19.42 42.50 -11.51
CA ARG A 95 -20.43 43.13 -10.68
C ARG A 95 -21.63 43.56 -11.54
N ALA A 96 -22.80 43.49 -10.92
CA ALA A 96 -24.11 44.02 -11.31
C ALA A 96 -24.14 45.15 -12.34
N GLN A 97 -25.08 45.06 -13.28
CA GLN A 97 -25.84 46.22 -13.76
C GLN A 97 -27.32 45.86 -13.83
N THR A 98 -28.07 46.55 -12.97
CA THR A 98 -29.52 46.64 -12.84
C THR A 98 -30.14 47.35 -14.04
N ALA A 99 -31.29 46.86 -14.50
CA ALA A 99 -32.25 47.63 -15.27
C ALA A 99 -33.36 48.12 -14.34
#